data_AF-A0A2U9STK7-F1
#
_entry.id   AF-A0A2U9STK7-F1
#
_cell.length_a   1.000
_cell.length_b   1.000
_cell.length_c   1.000
_cell.angle_alpha   90.00
_cell.angle_beta   90.00
_cell.angle_gamma   90.00
#
_symmetry.space_group_name_H-M   'P 1'
#
loop_
_entity.id
_entity.type
_entity.pdbx_description
1 polymer ?
#
loop_
_entity_poly.entity_id
_entity_poly.type
_entity_poly.pdbx_seq_one_letter_code
_entity_poly.pdbx_strand_id
1 'polypeptide(L)'
;MQSTASQTYEENRHIAACLREAAQWLADQGANPYRVAAYRASADTIDALDRDIRTLFEAGGVDALGALPDIGTGVAQAIAELLVTGRWRQLDRLRGDTERISAFEAVPGIGHALALRIHDALHIDTLEELERAARNGQLETIAGVGPRRAVGIRTALDDVLSRRRRWQGHVHDAGPGTEPPVELLLYIDRQYRNKAAAGVLPMLVHRRLNADDYVPPPVMHMTKGGWHFTALCQHAAARTPESGHTMDWVSLYFYDAVQREHQRTVFTETFGSLVGKRIVRGREMECRVYYAG
;
A
#
# COMPACT_ATOMS: atom_id res chain seq x y z
N MET A 1 -16.66 -35.38 10.80
CA MET A 1 -15.22 -35.18 10.47
C MET A 1 -14.96 -34.82 9.00
N GLN A 2 -15.92 -34.96 8.06
CA GLN A 2 -15.72 -34.57 6.65
C GLN A 2 -15.77 -33.04 6.40
N SER A 3 -16.33 -32.24 7.32
CA SER A 3 -16.54 -30.80 7.11
C SER A 3 -15.28 -29.94 7.26
N THR A 4 -14.33 -30.33 8.12
CA THR A 4 -13.10 -29.55 8.37
C THR A 4 -12.09 -29.71 7.24
N ALA A 5 -11.80 -30.93 6.80
CA ALA A 5 -10.86 -31.17 5.69
C ALA A 5 -11.31 -30.52 4.37
N SER A 6 -12.62 -30.48 4.10
CA SER A 6 -13.15 -29.81 2.91
C SER A 6 -13.01 -28.29 2.96
N GLN A 7 -13.09 -27.70 4.16
CA GLN A 7 -12.94 -26.26 4.39
C GLN A 7 -11.48 -25.82 4.35
N THR A 8 -10.57 -26.69 4.79
CA THR A 8 -9.12 -26.49 4.80
C THR A 8 -8.53 -26.26 3.40
N TYR A 9 -8.92 -27.06 2.40
CA TYR A 9 -8.47 -26.83 1.02
C TYR A 9 -9.12 -25.63 0.35
N GLU A 10 -10.23 -25.09 0.89
CA GLU A 10 -10.82 -23.86 0.34
C GLU A 10 -9.94 -22.64 0.59
N GLU A 11 -9.26 -22.57 1.73
CA GLU A 11 -8.36 -21.44 2.03
C GLU A 11 -7.12 -21.47 1.13
N ASN A 12 -6.51 -22.64 0.91
CA ASN A 12 -5.43 -22.81 -0.07
C ASN A 12 -5.90 -22.37 -1.47
N ARG A 13 -7.05 -22.87 -1.93
CA ARG A 13 -7.63 -22.49 -3.24
C ARG A 13 -7.93 -21.00 -3.32
N HIS A 14 -8.42 -20.39 -2.25
CA HIS A 14 -8.70 -18.95 -2.20
C HIS A 14 -7.41 -18.12 -2.31
N ILE A 15 -6.37 -18.49 -1.56
CA ILE A 15 -5.07 -17.82 -1.63
C ILE A 15 -4.46 -17.97 -3.02
N ALA A 16 -4.48 -19.18 -3.60
CA ALA A 16 -4.02 -19.42 -4.97
C ALA A 16 -4.78 -18.57 -5.99
N ALA A 17 -6.11 -18.46 -5.86
CA ALA A 17 -6.93 -17.60 -6.72
C ALA A 17 -6.55 -16.12 -6.59
N CYS A 18 -6.33 -15.62 -5.37
CA CYS A 18 -5.87 -14.25 -5.13
C CYS A 18 -4.51 -13.96 -5.77
N LEU A 19 -3.55 -14.90 -5.67
CA LEU A 19 -2.23 -14.76 -6.31
C LEU A 19 -2.33 -14.77 -7.85
N ARG A 20 -3.13 -15.65 -8.43
CA ARG A 20 -3.39 -15.68 -9.89
C ARG A 20 -4.04 -14.39 -10.37
N GLU A 21 -5.00 -13.87 -9.61
CA GLU A 21 -5.64 -12.60 -9.92
C GLU A 21 -4.64 -11.44 -9.91
N ALA A 22 -3.78 -11.34 -8.89
CA ALA A 22 -2.75 -10.31 -8.86
C ALA A 22 -1.75 -10.45 -10.02
N ALA A 23 -1.37 -11.67 -10.38
CA ALA A 23 -0.51 -11.92 -11.53
C ALA A 23 -1.16 -11.45 -12.84
N GLN A 24 -2.47 -11.67 -12.99
CA GLN A 24 -3.22 -11.22 -14.16
C GLN A 24 -3.25 -9.69 -14.24
N TRP A 25 -3.61 -9.00 -13.16
CA TRP A 25 -3.61 -7.54 -13.12
C TRP A 25 -2.24 -6.94 -13.44
N LEU A 26 -1.18 -7.49 -12.86
CA LEU A 26 0.19 -7.04 -13.12
C LEU A 26 0.60 -7.26 -14.58
N ALA A 27 0.20 -8.39 -15.19
CA ALA A 27 0.47 -8.65 -16.60
C ALA A 27 -0.26 -7.66 -17.51
N ASP A 28 -1.55 -7.41 -17.24
CA ASP A 28 -2.39 -6.49 -18.01
C ASP A 28 -1.89 -5.04 -17.91
N GLN A 29 -1.31 -4.67 -16.77
CA GLN A 29 -0.70 -3.35 -16.55
C GLN A 29 0.74 -3.25 -17.09
N GLY A 30 1.28 -4.30 -17.72
CA GLY A 30 2.65 -4.31 -18.25
C GLY A 30 3.73 -4.24 -17.16
N ALA A 31 3.45 -4.78 -15.98
CA ALA A 31 4.40 -4.83 -14.87
C ALA A 31 5.54 -5.84 -15.12
N ASN A 32 6.45 -5.98 -14.15
CA ASN A 32 7.60 -6.86 -14.26
C ASN A 32 7.19 -8.34 -14.52
N PRO A 33 7.59 -8.95 -15.66
CA PRO A 33 7.22 -10.32 -16.01
C PRO A 33 7.73 -11.38 -15.02
N TYR A 34 8.88 -11.14 -14.37
CA TYR A 34 9.39 -12.05 -13.34
C TYR A 34 8.48 -12.10 -12.12
N ARG A 35 7.88 -10.97 -11.71
CA ARG A 35 6.94 -10.92 -10.60
C ARG A 35 5.60 -11.58 -10.94
N VAL A 36 5.12 -11.39 -12.18
CA VAL A 36 3.96 -12.10 -12.70
C VAL A 36 4.20 -13.62 -12.65
N ALA A 37 5.35 -14.08 -13.13
CA ALA A 37 5.71 -15.50 -13.12
C ALA A 37 5.80 -16.06 -11.69
N ALA A 38 6.42 -15.31 -10.76
CA ALA A 38 6.52 -15.70 -9.36
C ALA A 38 5.14 -15.91 -8.72
N TYR A 39 4.20 -14.97 -8.87
CA TYR A 39 2.85 -15.15 -8.32
C TYR A 39 2.09 -16.34 -8.94
N ARG A 40 2.27 -16.60 -10.24
CA ARG A 40 1.67 -17.78 -10.88
C ARG A 40 2.24 -19.08 -10.33
N ALA A 41 3.57 -19.19 -10.27
CA ALA A 41 4.26 -20.36 -9.73
C ALA A 41 3.88 -20.62 -8.27
N SER A 42 3.91 -19.59 -7.42
CA SER A 42 3.48 -19.70 -6.02
C SER A 42 2.01 -20.13 -5.89
N ALA A 43 1.13 -19.64 -6.76
CA ALA A 43 -0.27 -20.06 -6.74
C ALA A 43 -0.41 -21.55 -7.04
N ASP A 44 0.34 -22.06 -8.02
CA ASP A 44 0.34 -23.48 -8.38
C ASP A 44 0.91 -24.34 -7.26
N THR A 45 1.98 -23.89 -6.57
CA THR A 45 2.49 -24.56 -5.36
C THR A 45 1.42 -24.67 -4.27
N ILE A 46 0.67 -23.60 -4.00
CA ILE A 46 -0.33 -23.59 -2.93
C ILE A 46 -1.54 -24.46 -3.29
N ASP A 47 -1.96 -24.43 -4.55
CA ASP A 47 -3.11 -25.22 -5.04
C ASP A 47 -2.81 -26.73 -5.03
N ALA A 48 -1.54 -27.10 -5.26
CA ALA A 48 -1.06 -28.48 -5.21
C ALA A 48 -0.70 -28.96 -3.79
N LEU A 49 -0.77 -28.09 -2.78
CA LEU A 49 -0.35 -28.41 -1.42
C LEU A 49 -1.32 -29.42 -0.78
N ASP A 50 -0.77 -30.54 -0.30
CA ASP A 50 -1.51 -31.65 0.35
C ASP A 50 -1.80 -31.41 1.84
N ARG A 51 -1.41 -30.24 2.34
CA ARG A 51 -1.58 -29.81 3.73
C ARG A 51 -2.12 -28.39 3.80
N ASP A 52 -2.68 -28.07 4.96
CA ASP A 52 -3.22 -26.75 5.26
C ASP A 52 -2.12 -25.68 5.33
N ILE A 53 -2.27 -24.62 4.53
CA ILE A 53 -1.35 -23.48 4.58
C ILE A 53 -1.46 -22.70 5.89
N ARG A 54 -2.64 -22.67 6.53
CA ARG A 54 -2.83 -22.01 7.83
C ARG A 54 -2.09 -22.75 8.93
N THR A 55 -2.23 -24.07 9.00
CA THR A 55 -1.46 -24.89 9.94
C THR A 55 0.05 -24.70 9.76
N LEU A 56 0.53 -24.63 8.51
CA LEU A 56 1.95 -24.36 8.23
C LEU A 56 2.38 -22.97 8.76
N PHE A 57 1.56 -21.96 8.52
CA PHE A 57 1.80 -20.61 9.02
C PHE A 57 1.75 -20.52 10.55
N GLU A 58 0.83 -21.21 11.21
CA GLU A 58 0.74 -21.23 12.68
C GLU A 58 1.95 -21.92 13.32
N ALA A 59 2.53 -22.92 12.64
CA ALA A 59 3.68 -23.67 13.13
C ALA A 59 5.02 -22.91 13.02
N GLY A 60 5.21 -22.08 11.98
CA GLY A 60 6.51 -21.45 11.72
C GLY A 60 6.46 -20.10 11.00
N GLY A 61 5.30 -19.45 10.98
CA GLY A 61 5.12 -18.10 10.48
C GLY A 61 5.46 -17.94 9.00
N VAL A 62 5.97 -16.75 8.66
CA VAL A 62 6.34 -16.37 7.28
C VAL A 62 7.50 -17.23 6.76
N ASP A 63 8.43 -17.62 7.63
CA ASP A 63 9.59 -18.43 7.23
C ASP A 63 9.16 -19.83 6.79
N ALA A 64 8.18 -20.44 7.46
CA ALA A 64 7.62 -21.72 7.05
C ALA A 64 6.89 -21.63 5.69
N LEU A 65 6.23 -20.50 5.40
CA LEU A 65 5.64 -20.25 4.09
C LEU A 65 6.72 -20.06 3.02
N GLY A 66 7.79 -19.32 3.33
CA GLY A 66 8.91 -19.06 2.43
C GLY A 66 9.80 -20.28 2.16
N ALA A 67 9.67 -21.34 2.97
CA ALA A 67 10.35 -22.61 2.73
C ALA A 67 9.67 -23.49 1.66
N LEU A 68 8.45 -23.13 1.23
CA LEU A 68 7.76 -23.83 0.16
C LEU A 68 8.39 -23.50 -1.21
N PRO A 69 8.39 -24.45 -2.16
CA PRO A 69 8.89 -24.22 -3.52
C PRO A 69 8.23 -23.01 -4.18
N ASP A 70 9.02 -22.20 -4.87
CA ASP A 70 8.55 -21.04 -5.63
C ASP A 70 7.86 -19.94 -4.80
N ILE A 71 7.91 -20.01 -3.46
CA ILE A 71 7.35 -18.99 -2.56
C ILE A 71 8.50 -18.18 -1.95
N GLY A 72 8.81 -17.06 -2.59
CA GLY A 72 9.76 -16.08 -2.05
C GLY A 72 9.16 -15.21 -0.92
N THR A 73 10.02 -14.45 -0.23
CA THR A 73 9.64 -13.62 0.93
C THR A 73 8.43 -12.71 0.68
N GLY A 74 8.38 -12.03 -0.46
CA GLY A 74 7.24 -11.16 -0.80
C GLY A 74 5.91 -11.91 -0.95
N VAL A 75 5.95 -13.14 -1.49
CA VAL A 75 4.74 -13.97 -1.62
C VAL A 75 4.34 -14.57 -0.28
N ALA A 76 5.31 -15.03 0.52
CA ALA A 76 5.08 -15.49 1.89
C ALA A 76 4.41 -14.40 2.75
N GLN A 77 4.83 -13.13 2.61
CA GLN A 77 4.19 -11.99 3.28
C GLN A 77 2.77 -11.74 2.78
N ALA A 78 2.51 -11.83 1.48
CA ALA A 78 1.17 -11.68 0.92
C ALA A 78 0.21 -12.76 1.42
N ILE A 79 0.67 -14.02 1.47
CA ILE A 79 -0.08 -15.15 2.04
C ILE A 79 -0.38 -14.90 3.52
N ALA A 80 0.61 -14.49 4.29
CA ALA A 80 0.42 -14.17 5.70
C ALA A 80 -0.59 -13.02 5.92
N GLU A 81 -0.56 -11.98 5.08
CA GLU A 81 -1.54 -10.88 5.15
C GLU A 81 -2.97 -11.38 4.89
N LEU A 82 -3.16 -12.25 3.88
CA LEU A 82 -4.45 -12.89 3.60
C LEU A 82 -4.92 -13.74 4.79
N LEU A 83 -4.04 -14.58 5.35
CA LEU A 83 -4.39 -15.48 6.45
C LEU A 83 -4.76 -14.73 7.74
N VAL A 84 -4.12 -13.60 8.00
CA VAL A 84 -4.30 -12.82 9.24
C VAL A 84 -5.46 -11.84 9.11
N THR A 85 -5.60 -11.16 7.96
CA THR A 85 -6.52 -10.04 7.81
C THR A 85 -7.72 -10.35 6.91
N GLY A 86 -7.69 -11.46 6.18
CA GLY A 86 -8.64 -11.79 5.12
C GLY A 86 -8.52 -10.90 3.88
N ARG A 87 -7.52 -10.00 3.83
CA ARG A 87 -7.31 -9.05 2.74
C ARG A 87 -5.84 -8.98 2.36
N TRP A 88 -5.57 -8.51 1.15
CA TRP A 88 -4.22 -8.27 0.66
C TRP A 88 -4.18 -6.91 -0.01
N ARG A 89 -3.50 -5.95 0.62
CA ARG A 89 -3.55 -4.54 0.21
C ARG A 89 -3.11 -4.32 -1.23
N GLN A 90 -2.11 -5.06 -1.68
CA GLN A 90 -1.62 -4.93 -3.05
C GLN A 90 -2.67 -5.41 -4.05
N LEU A 91 -3.36 -6.53 -3.78
CA LEU A 91 -4.43 -7.00 -4.67
C LEU A 91 -5.63 -6.07 -4.65
N ASP A 92 -6.02 -5.55 -3.48
CA ASP A 92 -7.09 -4.55 -3.39
C ASP A 92 -6.72 -3.29 -4.21
N ARG A 93 -5.47 -2.83 -4.17
CA ARG A 93 -4.97 -1.74 -5.02
C ARG A 93 -5.02 -2.11 -6.50
N LEU A 94 -4.55 -3.30 -6.88
CA LEU A 94 -4.55 -3.77 -8.28
C LEU A 94 -5.97 -3.84 -8.86
N ARG A 95 -6.97 -4.17 -8.03
CA ARG A 95 -8.41 -4.18 -8.39
C ARG A 95 -9.01 -2.79 -8.60
N GLY A 96 -8.29 -1.74 -8.26
CA GLY A 96 -8.84 -0.39 -8.17
C GLY A 96 -9.47 -0.08 -6.81
N ASP A 97 -9.72 -1.07 -5.96
CA ASP A 97 -10.47 -0.95 -4.70
C ASP A 97 -9.73 -0.15 -3.59
N THR A 98 -8.85 0.78 -4.00
CA THR A 98 -8.32 1.90 -3.22
C THR A 98 -9.42 2.78 -2.61
N GLU A 99 -10.61 2.83 -3.21
CA GLU A 99 -11.80 3.45 -2.60
C GLU A 99 -12.58 2.44 -1.76
N ARG A 100 -12.23 2.31 -0.46
CA ARG A 100 -13.29 2.38 0.57
C ARG A 100 -12.87 2.48 2.03
N ILE A 101 -11.63 2.19 2.40
CA ILE A 101 -11.29 2.16 3.83
C ILE A 101 -9.92 2.77 4.01
N SER A 102 -9.89 4.02 4.45
CA SER A 102 -8.64 4.60 4.99
C SER A 102 -8.12 3.64 6.05
N ALA A 103 -6.80 3.41 6.12
CA ALA A 103 -6.23 2.58 7.18
C ALA A 103 -6.68 3.05 8.58
N PHE A 104 -7.06 4.32 8.71
CA PHE A 104 -7.56 4.93 9.94
C PHE A 104 -8.89 4.35 10.39
N GLU A 105 -9.74 3.88 9.47
CA GLU A 105 -11.03 3.28 9.83
C GLU A 105 -10.88 1.94 10.57
N ALA A 106 -9.68 1.33 10.52
CA ALA A 106 -9.33 0.21 11.40
C ALA A 106 -9.14 0.63 12.86
N VAL A 107 -9.10 1.94 13.16
CA VAL A 107 -8.98 2.49 14.51
C VAL A 107 -10.37 2.80 15.06
N PRO A 108 -10.80 2.10 16.12
CA PRO A 108 -12.04 2.44 16.81
C PRO A 108 -12.16 3.94 17.13
N GLY A 109 -13.29 4.54 16.75
CA GLY A 109 -13.55 5.98 16.93
C GLY A 109 -13.26 6.85 15.70
N ILE A 110 -12.62 6.28 14.67
CA ILE A 110 -12.44 6.90 13.35
C ILE A 110 -13.35 6.19 12.34
N GLY A 111 -14.39 6.90 11.88
CA GLY A 111 -15.21 6.47 10.74
C GLY A 111 -14.77 7.17 9.46
N HIS A 112 -15.27 6.71 8.32
CA HIS A 112 -14.91 7.20 6.97
C HIS A 112 -14.84 8.73 6.83
N ALA A 113 -15.90 9.45 7.21
CA ALA A 113 -15.93 10.92 7.13
C ALA A 113 -14.90 11.61 8.03
N LEU A 114 -14.50 11.00 9.15
CA LEU A 114 -13.41 11.52 9.96
C LEU A 114 -12.05 11.17 9.36
N ALA A 115 -11.90 9.98 8.79
CA ALA A 115 -10.68 9.58 8.12
C ALA A 115 -10.34 10.49 6.93
N LEU A 116 -11.33 10.83 6.10
CA LEU A 116 -11.17 11.80 5.00
C LEU A 116 -10.75 13.18 5.52
N ARG A 117 -11.41 13.71 6.55
CA ARG A 117 -11.03 15.02 7.10
C ARG A 117 -9.63 15.03 7.72
N ILE A 118 -9.23 13.94 8.36
CA ILE A 118 -7.87 13.78 8.89
C ILE A 118 -6.87 13.75 7.73
N HIS A 119 -7.18 13.02 6.66
CA HIS A 119 -6.38 13.00 5.45
C HIS A 119 -6.29 14.39 4.81
N ASP A 120 -7.40 15.10 4.61
CA ASP A 120 -7.42 16.40 3.94
C ASP A 120 -6.70 17.48 4.76
N ALA A 121 -6.86 17.48 6.08
CA ALA A 121 -6.34 18.54 6.94
C ALA A 121 -4.91 18.28 7.45
N LEU A 122 -4.56 17.03 7.76
CA LEU A 122 -3.22 16.65 8.23
C LEU A 122 -2.39 15.98 7.15
N HIS A 123 -2.98 15.78 5.98
CA HIS A 123 -2.30 15.23 4.82
C HIS A 123 -1.86 13.77 5.03
N ILE A 124 -2.28 13.06 6.10
CA ILE A 124 -1.78 11.73 6.52
C ILE A 124 -2.52 10.54 5.91
N ASP A 125 -1.82 9.41 5.71
CA ASP A 125 -2.38 8.18 5.11
C ASP A 125 -2.09 6.88 5.86
N THR A 126 -1.11 6.90 6.77
CA THR A 126 -0.64 5.69 7.46
C THR A 126 -0.96 5.72 8.95
N LEU A 127 -1.17 4.54 9.55
CA LEU A 127 -1.44 4.44 10.99
C LEU A 127 -0.29 4.98 11.84
N GLU A 128 0.94 4.87 11.34
CA GLU A 128 2.15 5.40 11.96
C GLU A 128 2.19 6.93 11.93
N GLU A 129 1.79 7.56 10.82
CA GLU A 129 1.63 9.02 10.75
C GLU A 129 0.51 9.52 11.64
N LEU A 130 -0.60 8.76 11.71
CA LEU A 130 -1.71 9.03 12.62
C LEU A 130 -1.27 8.94 14.08
N GLU A 131 -0.38 8.00 14.43
CA GLU A 131 0.18 7.85 15.78
C GLU A 131 0.99 9.08 16.17
N ARG A 132 1.85 9.54 15.25
CA ARG A 132 2.63 10.76 15.43
C ARG A 132 1.73 12.00 15.56
N ALA A 133 0.73 12.15 14.70
CA ALA A 133 -0.22 13.26 14.75
C ALA A 133 -1.03 13.26 16.06
N ALA A 134 -1.42 12.08 16.55
CA ALA A 134 -2.12 11.91 17.82
C ALA A 134 -1.25 12.25 19.04
N ARG A 135 0.06 11.97 18.98
CA ARG A 135 1.01 12.29 20.05
C ARG A 135 1.40 13.78 20.08
N ASN A 136 1.47 14.40 18.91
CA ASN A 136 1.83 15.82 18.78
C ASN A 136 0.63 16.77 18.96
N GLY A 137 -0.54 16.26 19.35
CA GLY A 137 -1.76 17.05 19.55
C GLY A 137 -2.42 17.54 18.25
N GLN A 138 -1.90 17.20 17.08
CA GLN A 138 -2.42 17.66 15.79
C GLN A 138 -3.85 17.16 15.53
N LEU A 139 -4.23 16.01 16.08
CA LEU A 139 -5.60 15.51 15.97
C LEU A 139 -6.66 16.44 16.59
N GLU A 140 -6.30 17.24 17.60
CA GLU A 140 -7.22 18.16 18.26
C GLU A 140 -7.55 19.39 17.39
N THR A 141 -6.76 19.62 16.34
CA THR A 141 -7.02 20.68 15.35
C THR A 141 -8.09 20.28 14.34
N ILE A 142 -8.50 19.00 14.31
CA ILE A 142 -9.47 18.46 13.36
C ILE A 142 -10.89 18.68 13.85
N ALA A 143 -11.71 19.32 13.01
CA ALA A 143 -13.11 19.58 13.32
C ALA A 143 -13.85 18.29 13.73
N GLY A 144 -14.44 18.29 14.94
CA GLY A 144 -15.14 17.12 15.50
C GLY A 144 -14.26 16.13 16.25
N VAL A 145 -12.98 16.44 16.47
CA VAL A 145 -12.06 15.70 17.36
C VAL A 145 -11.66 16.59 18.54
N GLY A 146 -12.48 16.56 19.60
CA GLY A 146 -12.12 17.21 20.86
C GLY A 146 -11.07 16.42 21.66
N PRO A 147 -10.48 17.01 22.73
CA PRO A 147 -9.40 16.41 23.50
C PRO A 147 -9.72 14.99 24.01
N ARG A 148 -10.96 14.79 24.50
CA ARG A 148 -11.43 13.48 24.96
C ARG A 148 -11.46 12.43 23.84
N ARG A 149 -11.86 12.83 22.63
CA ARG A 149 -11.92 11.93 21.47
C ARG A 149 -10.51 11.65 20.94
N ALA A 150 -9.61 12.64 20.95
CA ALA A 150 -8.21 12.46 20.59
C ALA A 150 -7.51 11.44 21.50
N VAL A 151 -7.75 11.51 22.82
CA VAL A 151 -7.25 10.51 23.78
C VAL A 151 -7.77 9.10 23.44
N GLY A 152 -9.08 8.96 23.19
CA GLY A 152 -9.67 7.66 22.83
C GLY A 152 -9.11 7.07 21.53
N ILE A 153 -8.96 7.91 20.50
CA ILE A 153 -8.34 7.51 19.23
C ILE A 153 -6.88 7.07 19.45
N ARG A 154 -6.11 7.80 20.25
CA ARG A 154 -4.71 7.45 20.56
C ARG A 154 -4.61 6.09 21.25
N THR A 155 -5.45 5.82 22.25
CA THR A 155 -5.48 4.52 22.94
C THR A 155 -5.85 3.38 22.00
N ALA A 156 -6.86 3.57 21.15
CA ALA A 156 -7.28 2.57 20.17
C ALA A 156 -6.18 2.29 19.13
N LEU A 157 -5.47 3.34 18.71
CA LEU A 157 -4.37 3.25 17.77
C LEU A 157 -3.16 2.53 18.35
N ASP A 158 -2.81 2.78 19.62
CA ASP A 158 -1.74 2.05 20.30
C ASP A 158 -2.02 0.53 20.34
N ASP A 159 -3.27 0.10 20.52
CA ASP A 159 -3.68 -1.31 20.51
C ASP A 159 -3.60 -1.94 19.11
N VAL A 160 -4.09 -1.25 18.08
CA VAL A 160 -3.97 -1.67 16.67
C VAL A 160 -2.51 -1.81 16.27
N LEU A 161 -1.68 -0.82 16.57
CA LEU A 161 -0.26 -0.84 16.26
C LEU A 161 0.51 -1.84 17.10
N SER A 162 0.11 -2.12 18.34
CA SER A 162 0.76 -3.16 19.16
C SER A 162 0.47 -4.58 18.64
N ARG A 163 -0.73 -4.83 18.10
CA ARG A 163 -1.01 -6.08 17.34
C ARG A 163 -0.17 -6.15 16.06
N ARG A 164 -0.08 -5.05 15.31
CA ARG A 164 0.73 -4.96 14.08
C ARG A 164 2.22 -5.14 14.35
N ARG A 165 2.76 -4.49 15.39
CA ARG A 165 4.16 -4.58 15.82
C ARG A 165 4.55 -5.96 16.31
N ARG A 166 3.64 -6.71 16.95
CA ARG A 166 3.86 -8.13 17.28
C ARG A 166 3.97 -9.01 16.05
N TRP A 167 3.17 -8.76 15.02
CA TRP A 167 3.31 -9.40 13.71
C TRP A 167 4.57 -8.93 12.96
N GLN A 168 4.92 -7.65 13.10
CA GLN A 168 6.15 -7.03 12.58
C GLN A 168 7.36 -7.22 13.50
N GLY A 169 7.30 -8.08 14.52
CA GLY A 169 8.39 -8.29 15.48
C GLY A 169 9.65 -8.89 14.85
N HIS A 170 9.55 -9.40 13.63
CA HIS A 170 10.66 -9.83 12.77
C HIS A 170 11.01 -8.83 11.65
N VAL A 171 10.51 -7.59 11.72
CA VAL A 171 10.42 -6.67 10.57
C VAL A 171 11.19 -5.35 10.78
N HIS A 172 11.82 -5.16 11.96
CA HIS A 172 12.66 -3.99 12.30
C HIS A 172 14.10 -4.40 12.64
N ASP A 173 14.90 -4.69 11.62
CA ASP A 173 16.29 -4.23 11.58
C ASP A 173 16.60 -3.89 10.12
N ALA A 174 16.72 -2.60 9.83
CA ALA A 174 16.86 -2.10 8.46
C ALA A 174 17.70 -0.83 8.51
N GLY A 175 19.02 -1.02 8.55
CA GLY A 175 20.01 0.05 8.42
C GLY A 175 19.94 0.79 7.08
N PRO A 176 20.83 1.78 6.86
CA PRO A 176 20.93 2.50 5.59
C PRO A 176 21.10 1.54 4.40
N GLY A 177 20.24 1.66 3.38
CA GLY A 177 20.21 0.78 2.20
C GLY A 177 18.85 0.12 1.90
N THR A 178 17.83 0.37 2.73
CA THR A 178 16.51 -0.29 2.66
C THR A 178 15.42 0.48 1.93
N GLU A 179 15.72 1.68 1.42
CA GLU A 179 14.83 2.44 0.54
C GLU A 179 15.62 3.09 -0.63
N PRO A 180 14.97 3.36 -1.78
CA PRO A 180 15.56 4.13 -2.87
C PRO A 180 15.97 5.54 -2.40
N PRO A 181 17.04 6.16 -2.95
CA PRO A 181 17.38 7.54 -2.61
C PRO A 181 16.26 8.52 -3.04
N VAL A 182 16.14 9.67 -2.36
CA VAL A 182 15.14 10.71 -2.70
C VAL A 182 15.19 11.13 -4.16
N GLU A 183 16.39 11.27 -4.72
CA GLU A 183 16.57 11.58 -6.14
C GLU A 183 15.85 10.57 -7.06
N LEU A 184 15.95 9.27 -6.75
CA LEU A 184 15.28 8.24 -7.52
C LEU A 184 13.76 8.31 -7.33
N LEU A 185 13.27 8.55 -6.12
CA LEU A 185 11.83 8.72 -5.87
C LEU A 185 11.24 9.92 -6.64
N LEU A 186 11.92 11.07 -6.60
CA LEU A 186 11.52 12.27 -7.35
C LEU A 186 11.63 12.06 -8.87
N TYR A 187 12.61 11.29 -9.33
CA TYR A 187 12.70 10.89 -10.73
C TYR A 187 11.49 10.05 -11.15
N ILE A 188 11.09 9.06 -10.35
CA ILE A 188 9.91 8.21 -10.64
C ILE A 188 8.62 9.05 -10.64
N ASP A 189 8.44 9.95 -9.67
CA ASP A 189 7.31 10.90 -9.63
C ASP A 189 7.21 11.72 -10.93
N ARG A 190 8.34 12.29 -11.38
CA ARG A 190 8.40 13.06 -12.63
C ARG A 190 8.03 12.21 -13.85
N GLN A 191 8.54 10.98 -13.95
CA GLN A 191 8.22 10.06 -15.05
C GLN A 191 6.73 9.72 -15.08
N TYR A 192 6.16 9.41 -13.91
CA TYR A 192 4.73 9.13 -13.77
C TYR A 192 3.89 10.31 -14.24
N ARG A 193 4.13 11.51 -13.70
CA ARG A 193 3.36 12.71 -14.06
C ARG A 193 3.44 13.05 -15.55
N ASN A 194 4.63 12.96 -16.14
CA ASN A 194 4.80 13.21 -17.58
C ASN A 194 4.03 12.22 -18.44
N LYS A 195 4.07 10.93 -18.13
CA LYS A 195 3.35 9.90 -18.88
C LYS A 195 1.84 9.94 -18.63
N ALA A 196 1.42 10.25 -17.42
CA ALA A 196 0.02 10.48 -17.06
C ALA A 196 -0.56 11.66 -17.86
N ALA A 197 0.16 12.79 -17.89
CA ALA A 197 -0.25 13.97 -18.67
C ALA A 197 -0.28 13.71 -20.19
N ALA A 198 0.58 12.81 -20.68
CA ALA A 198 0.57 12.37 -22.07
C ALA A 198 -0.54 11.35 -22.40
N GLY A 199 -1.27 10.83 -21.40
CA GLY A 199 -2.34 9.85 -21.60
C GLY A 199 -1.85 8.47 -22.06
N VAL A 200 -0.58 8.11 -21.79
CA VAL A 200 0.04 6.86 -22.28
C VAL A 200 0.11 5.74 -21.23
N LEU A 201 -0.38 5.99 -20.01
CA LEU A 201 -0.37 5.01 -18.93
C LEU A 201 -1.64 4.15 -18.96
N PRO A 202 -1.54 2.85 -18.62
CA PRO A 202 -2.72 2.03 -18.37
C PRO A 202 -3.53 2.59 -17.19
N MET A 203 -4.82 2.31 -17.17
CA MET A 203 -5.75 2.77 -16.14
C MET A 203 -6.02 1.66 -15.12
N LEU A 204 -6.20 2.04 -13.86
CA LEU A 204 -6.55 1.11 -12.78
C LEU A 204 -8.03 0.72 -12.84
N VAL A 205 -8.40 -0.16 -13.76
CA VAL A 205 -9.80 -0.50 -14.05
C VAL A 205 -10.44 -1.31 -12.91
N HIS A 206 -11.51 -0.78 -12.31
CA HIS A 206 -12.34 -1.56 -11.37
C HIS A 206 -13.22 -2.56 -12.10
N ARG A 207 -13.24 -3.81 -11.64
CA ARG A 207 -14.11 -4.86 -12.20
C ARG A 207 -15.57 -4.76 -11.76
N ARG A 208 -15.90 -3.96 -10.73
CA ARG A 208 -17.22 -3.96 -10.05
C ARG A 208 -18.00 -2.65 -10.09
N LEU A 209 -17.43 -1.56 -10.60
CA LEU A 209 -18.09 -0.26 -10.63
C LEU A 209 -18.53 0.09 -12.05
N ASN A 210 -19.80 -0.17 -12.35
CA ASN A 210 -20.54 0.72 -13.24
C ASN A 210 -20.92 1.95 -12.39
N ALA A 211 -20.08 2.97 -12.39
CA ALA A 211 -20.42 4.23 -11.73
C ALA A 211 -19.99 5.38 -12.64
N ASP A 212 -20.98 6.04 -13.22
CA ASP A 212 -20.86 7.09 -14.22
C ASP A 212 -20.07 8.35 -13.78
N ASP A 213 -19.43 8.37 -12.62
CA ASP A 213 -18.71 9.56 -12.10
C ASP A 213 -17.23 9.30 -11.68
N TYR A 214 -16.73 8.07 -11.80
CA TYR A 214 -15.35 7.72 -11.42
C TYR A 214 -14.42 7.62 -12.63
N VAL A 215 -13.29 8.34 -12.61
CA VAL A 215 -12.20 8.18 -13.58
C VAL A 215 -11.06 7.42 -12.91
N PRO A 216 -10.80 6.16 -13.30
CA PRO A 216 -9.67 5.40 -12.78
C PRO A 216 -8.34 6.17 -12.84
N PRO A 217 -7.49 6.10 -11.80
CA PRO A 217 -6.18 6.72 -11.89
C PRO A 217 -5.30 5.96 -12.90
N PRO A 218 -4.43 6.65 -13.65
CA PRO A 218 -3.39 5.98 -14.40
C PRO A 218 -2.41 5.29 -13.43
N VAL A 219 -1.87 4.16 -13.83
CA VAL A 219 -0.87 3.40 -13.08
C VAL A 219 0.39 3.23 -13.92
N MET A 220 1.56 3.41 -13.30
CA MET A 220 2.84 3.18 -13.95
C MET A 220 3.65 2.17 -13.15
N HIS A 221 4.10 1.11 -13.82
CA HIS A 221 5.17 0.27 -13.31
C HIS A 221 6.51 0.67 -13.93
N MET A 222 7.56 0.74 -13.10
CA MET A 222 8.89 1.10 -13.57
C MET A 222 9.97 0.39 -12.76
N THR A 223 11.02 -0.08 -13.43
CA THR A 223 12.22 -0.61 -12.76
C THR A 223 13.38 0.34 -12.98
N LYS A 224 14.05 0.75 -11.90
CA LYS A 224 15.25 1.60 -11.98
C LYS A 224 16.10 1.48 -10.72
N GLY A 225 17.42 1.40 -10.90
CA GLY A 225 18.37 1.36 -9.78
C GLY A 225 18.23 0.13 -8.89
N GLY A 226 17.81 -1.02 -9.43
CA GLY A 226 17.54 -2.24 -8.66
C GLY A 226 16.19 -2.27 -7.94
N TRP A 227 15.41 -1.18 -8.04
CA TRP A 227 14.09 -1.07 -7.43
C TRP A 227 12.99 -1.21 -8.48
N HIS A 228 11.91 -1.83 -8.07
CA HIS A 228 10.66 -1.86 -8.82
C HIS A 228 9.67 -0.90 -8.17
N PHE A 229 8.97 -0.14 -8.99
CA PHE A 229 8.02 0.87 -8.58
C PHE A 229 6.65 0.62 -9.19
N THR A 230 5.60 0.90 -8.42
CA THR A 230 4.25 1.16 -8.89
C THR A 230 3.88 2.57 -8.45
N ALA A 231 3.60 3.45 -9.40
CA ALA A 231 3.19 4.83 -9.17
C ALA A 231 1.75 5.06 -9.61
N LEU A 232 0.96 5.72 -8.76
CA LEU A 232 -0.43 6.10 -9.06
C LEU A 232 -0.87 7.32 -8.24
N CYS A 233 -1.85 8.07 -8.74
CA CYS A 233 -2.47 9.18 -8.02
C CYS A 233 -3.52 8.67 -7.04
N GLN A 234 -3.51 9.18 -5.80
CA GLN A 234 -4.49 8.78 -4.78
C GLN A 234 -5.90 9.33 -5.02
N HIS A 235 -6.04 10.39 -5.81
CA HIS A 235 -7.33 10.98 -6.16
C HIS A 235 -7.64 10.74 -7.64
N ALA A 236 -8.72 10.01 -7.90
CA ALA A 236 -9.41 10.03 -9.17
C ALA A 236 -9.91 11.47 -9.41
N ALA A 237 -9.62 12.03 -10.58
CA ALA A 237 -10.18 13.32 -10.94
C ALA A 237 -11.70 13.16 -11.07
N ALA A 238 -12.48 13.93 -10.31
CA ALA A 238 -13.91 14.09 -10.59
C ALA A 238 -14.08 14.61 -12.04
N ARG A 239 -15.17 14.21 -12.73
CA ARG A 239 -15.43 14.59 -14.13
C ARG A 239 -15.42 16.11 -14.38
N THR A 240 -15.62 16.93 -13.34
CA THR A 240 -15.56 18.39 -13.39
C THR A 240 -14.26 18.91 -12.78
N PRO A 241 -13.35 19.52 -13.58
CA PRO A 241 -12.14 20.16 -13.10
C PRO A 241 -12.46 21.56 -12.56
N GLU A 242 -13.29 21.67 -11.51
CA GLU A 242 -13.56 22.98 -10.88
C GLU A 242 -12.55 23.34 -9.79
N SER A 243 -11.72 22.39 -9.35
CA SER A 243 -10.57 22.65 -8.49
C SER A 243 -9.31 22.23 -9.22
N GLY A 244 -8.45 23.19 -9.56
CA GLY A 244 -7.14 22.97 -10.21
C GLY A 244 -6.13 22.16 -9.39
N HIS A 245 -6.59 21.37 -8.42
CA HIS A 245 -5.83 20.45 -7.57
C HIS A 245 -5.87 19.04 -8.14
N THR A 246 -5.64 18.88 -9.44
CA THR A 246 -5.71 17.57 -10.09
C THR A 246 -4.30 16.98 -10.18
N MET A 247 -4.06 15.87 -9.48
CA MET A 247 -2.82 15.07 -9.52
C MET A 247 -1.58 15.63 -8.82
N ASP A 248 -1.77 16.26 -7.66
CA ASP A 248 -0.60 16.70 -6.89
C ASP A 248 0.03 15.56 -6.06
N TRP A 249 -0.74 14.54 -5.70
CA TRP A 249 -0.30 13.49 -4.79
C TRP A 249 -0.06 12.16 -5.52
N VAL A 250 1.20 11.72 -5.54
CA VAL A 250 1.63 10.49 -6.19
C VAL A 250 2.10 9.50 -5.13
N SER A 251 1.40 8.38 -5.02
CA SER A 251 1.86 7.25 -4.20
C SER A 251 2.87 6.42 -5.00
N LEU A 252 4.04 6.22 -4.43
CA LEU A 252 5.10 5.36 -4.93
C LEU A 252 5.21 4.14 -4.03
N TYR A 253 4.77 3.00 -4.54
CA TYR A 253 5.03 1.70 -3.95
C TYR A 253 6.31 1.14 -4.54
N PHE A 254 7.19 0.60 -3.71
CA PHE A 254 8.45 0.06 -4.19
C PHE A 254 8.95 -1.11 -3.39
N TYR A 255 9.75 -1.94 -4.04
CA TYR A 255 10.36 -3.12 -3.48
C TYR A 255 11.66 -3.43 -4.23
N ASP A 256 12.57 -4.13 -3.56
CA ASP A 256 13.83 -4.61 -4.11
C ASP A 256 13.76 -6.12 -4.42
N ALA A 257 14.92 -6.77 -4.51
CA ALA A 257 15.03 -8.21 -4.72
C ALA A 257 14.36 -9.05 -3.61
N VAL A 258 14.21 -8.51 -2.41
CA VAL A 258 13.54 -9.19 -1.28
C VAL A 258 12.00 -9.12 -1.42
N GLN A 259 11.50 -8.37 -2.41
CA GLN A 259 10.07 -8.24 -2.75
C GLN A 259 9.21 -7.72 -1.59
N ARG A 260 9.81 -7.04 -0.62
CA ARG A 260 9.10 -6.38 0.46
C ARG A 260 8.61 -5.02 -0.02
N GLU A 261 7.30 -4.81 -0.03
CA GLU A 261 6.71 -3.57 -0.51
C GLU A 261 6.72 -2.48 0.57
N HIS A 262 7.26 -1.33 0.20
CA HIS A 262 7.25 -0.08 0.95
C HIS A 262 6.47 0.97 0.15
N GLN A 263 6.07 2.05 0.82
CA GLN A 263 5.33 3.15 0.19
C GLN A 263 5.90 4.50 0.64
N ARG A 264 5.97 5.44 -0.29
CA ARG A 264 6.16 6.87 -0.03
C ARG A 264 5.18 7.68 -0.87
N THR A 265 4.79 8.85 -0.38
CA THR A 265 3.96 9.80 -1.14
C THR A 265 4.81 11.00 -1.55
N VAL A 266 4.64 11.44 -2.80
CA VAL A 266 5.27 12.64 -3.35
C VAL A 266 4.19 13.68 -3.63
N PHE A 267 4.39 14.90 -3.14
CA PHE A 267 3.43 16.01 -3.27
C PHE A 267 4.16 17.33 -3.55
N THR A 268 3.43 18.37 -3.97
CA THR A 268 4.02 19.70 -4.13
C THR A 268 3.89 20.44 -2.82
N GLU A 269 5.03 20.92 -2.31
CA GLU A 269 5.07 21.70 -1.09
C GLU A 269 4.33 23.02 -1.27
N THR A 270 3.43 23.34 -0.34
CA THR A 270 2.62 24.56 -0.37
C THR A 270 3.09 25.58 0.67
N PHE A 271 3.97 25.20 1.60
CA PHE A 271 4.51 26.08 2.63
C PHE A 271 6.00 25.84 2.95
N GLY A 272 6.68 26.85 3.50
CA GLY A 272 8.08 26.73 3.90
C GLY A 272 9.11 26.99 2.79
N SER A 273 10.34 26.52 2.97
CA SER A 273 11.47 26.88 2.10
C SER A 273 11.49 26.16 0.75
N LEU A 274 10.68 25.11 0.57
CA LEU A 274 10.60 24.33 -0.66
C LEU A 274 9.28 24.52 -1.41
N VAL A 275 8.54 25.61 -1.16
CA VAL A 275 7.27 25.91 -1.85
C VAL A 275 7.41 25.75 -3.37
N GLY A 276 6.44 25.05 -3.97
CA GLY A 276 6.40 24.75 -5.39
C GLY A 276 7.32 23.62 -5.85
N LYS A 277 8.09 23.00 -4.94
CA LYS A 277 8.93 21.83 -5.23
C LYS A 277 8.20 20.54 -4.88
N ARG A 278 8.57 19.45 -5.56
CA ARG A 278 8.10 18.09 -5.27
C ARG A 278 8.87 17.53 -4.08
N ILE A 279 8.17 17.05 -3.06
CA ILE A 279 8.75 16.56 -1.81
C ILE A 279 8.33 15.12 -1.56
N VAL A 280 9.30 14.29 -1.19
CA VAL A 280 9.04 12.94 -0.70
C VAL A 280 8.69 13.04 0.77
N ARG A 281 7.49 12.61 1.13
CA ARG A 281 7.00 12.71 2.49
C ARG A 281 7.82 11.89 3.48
N GLY A 282 8.14 12.52 4.61
CA GLY A 282 8.99 11.96 5.65
C GLY A 282 10.48 11.96 5.30
N ARG A 283 10.87 12.60 4.19
CA ARG A 283 12.26 12.76 3.73
C ARG A 283 12.54 14.21 3.33
N GLU A 284 11.91 15.15 4.03
CA GLU A 284 11.97 16.59 3.74
C GLU A 284 13.40 17.14 3.85
N MET A 285 14.18 16.66 4.81
CA MET A 285 15.59 17.04 4.96
C MET A 285 16.44 16.64 3.75
N GLU A 286 16.25 15.43 3.25
CA GLU A 286 16.95 14.94 2.06
C GLU A 286 16.48 15.67 0.80
N CYS A 287 15.20 16.03 0.71
CA CYS A 287 14.69 16.89 -0.36
C CYS A 287 15.33 18.28 -0.33
N ARG A 288 15.55 18.87 0.85
CA ARG A 288 16.26 20.16 0.97
C ARG A 288 17.69 20.06 0.44
N VAL A 289 18.40 18.99 0.79
CA VAL A 289 19.76 18.74 0.27
C VAL A 289 19.73 18.57 -1.25
N TYR A 290 18.79 17.80 -1.78
CA TYR A 290 18.62 17.59 -3.22
C TYR A 290 18.37 18.90 -3.99
N TYR A 291 17.57 19.82 -3.46
CA TYR A 291 17.30 21.11 -4.10
C TYR A 291 18.31 22.22 -3.79
N ALA A 292 19.21 22.01 -2.82
CA ALA A 292 20.30 22.93 -2.52
C ALA A 292 21.51 22.75 -3.45
N GLY A 293 21.54 21.67 -4.23
CA GLY A 293 22.55 21.36 -5.24
C GLY A 293 22.27 22.00 -6.60
#